data_AF-A0A6I6E8Q7-F1
#
_entry.id   AF-A0A6I6E8Q7-F1
#
_cell.length_a   1.000
_cell.length_b   1.000
_cell.length_c   1.000
_cell.angle_alpha   90.00
_cell.angle_beta   90.00
_cell.angle_gamma   90.00
#
_symmetry.space_group_name_H-M   'P 1'
#
loop_
_entity.id
_entity.type
_entity.pdbx_description
1 polymer ?
#
loop_
_entity_poly.entity_id
_entity_poly.type
_entity_poly.pdbx_seq_one_letter_code
_entity_poly.pdbx_strand_id
1 'polypeptide(L)'
;MSISLSRTDWQPQGLGLVPIVVEQTARGERSFDIYSRLLKERVIFLVGPIEDHMANLVVAQLLFLESENPDKDIHLYINSPGGSVTAGLAIYDTMRFIRPDVSTMCIGQAASMGALLLAGGAAGKRFCLPHSRMMIHQPLGGFQGQATDIEIHAREILYIRDRLNRILSHHTGQPIEKIAEDTERDRFMDGETAREYGLIDQVIIERGPAPAKKS
;
A
#
# COMPACT_ATOMS: atom_id res chain seq x y z
N MET A 1 -13.35 -5.64 -23.95
CA MET A 1 -12.76 -5.30 -22.64
C MET A 1 -13.75 -5.74 -21.56
N SER A 2 -13.43 -6.76 -20.76
CA SER A 2 -14.23 -7.13 -19.59
C SER A 2 -13.75 -6.32 -18.39
N ILE A 3 -14.68 -5.63 -17.72
CA ILE A 3 -14.40 -5.06 -16.40
C ILE A 3 -14.83 -6.14 -15.41
N SER A 4 -13.87 -6.89 -14.86
CA SER A 4 -14.17 -7.79 -13.75
C SER A 4 -14.38 -6.95 -12.50
N LEU A 5 -15.63 -6.87 -12.04
CA LEU A 5 -16.03 -6.19 -10.80
C LEU A 5 -16.17 -7.19 -9.63
N SER A 6 -15.95 -8.49 -9.85
CA SER A 6 -15.98 -9.51 -8.79
C SER A 6 -14.72 -9.38 -7.93
N ARG A 7 -14.91 -9.16 -6.62
CA ARG A 7 -13.80 -9.17 -5.63
C ARG A 7 -13.05 -10.50 -5.56
N THR A 8 -13.62 -11.58 -6.12
CA THR A 8 -13.15 -12.96 -5.97
C THR A 8 -11.98 -13.33 -6.90
N ASP A 9 -11.73 -12.59 -7.98
CA ASP A 9 -10.73 -12.96 -9.01
C ASP A 9 -9.44 -12.12 -8.94
N TRP A 10 -9.11 -11.53 -7.79
CA TRP A 10 -7.93 -10.66 -7.66
C TRP A 10 -6.62 -11.42 -7.31
N GLN A 11 -6.63 -12.74 -7.19
CA GLN A 11 -5.37 -13.46 -7.00
C GLN A 11 -4.57 -13.43 -8.31
N PRO A 12 -3.36 -12.83 -8.32
CA PRO A 12 -2.53 -12.82 -9.51
C PRO A 12 -2.19 -14.26 -9.90
N GLN A 13 -2.66 -14.71 -11.07
CA GLN A 13 -2.33 -16.03 -11.59
C GLN A 13 -0.96 -15.99 -12.27
N GLY A 14 -0.17 -17.07 -12.13
CA GLY A 14 1.12 -17.19 -12.83
C GLY A 14 2.34 -16.58 -12.14
N LEU A 15 2.24 -16.16 -10.87
CA LEU A 15 3.42 -15.75 -10.07
C LEU A 15 4.42 -16.89 -9.81
N GLY A 16 4.08 -18.16 -10.12
CA GLY A 16 4.94 -19.32 -9.89
C GLY A 16 6.18 -19.41 -10.79
N LEU A 17 6.28 -18.58 -11.84
CA LEU A 17 7.44 -18.48 -12.71
C LEU A 17 8.02 -17.07 -12.64
N VAL A 18 8.65 -16.73 -11.51
CA VAL A 18 9.37 -15.46 -11.37
C VAL A 18 10.68 -15.55 -12.17
N PRO A 19 10.92 -14.67 -13.16
CA PRO A 19 12.14 -14.70 -13.94
C PRO A 19 13.38 -14.49 -13.06
N ILE A 20 14.45 -15.20 -13.39
CA ILE A 20 15.76 -15.08 -12.74
C ILE A 20 16.63 -14.10 -13.51
N VAL A 21 17.31 -13.22 -12.78
CA VAL A 21 18.33 -12.29 -13.27
C VAL A 21 19.70 -12.78 -12.78
N VAL A 22 20.69 -12.80 -13.67
CA VAL A 22 22.07 -13.17 -13.35
C VAL A 22 22.92 -11.90 -13.33
N GLU A 23 23.57 -11.63 -12.19
CA GLU A 23 24.56 -10.58 -12.04
C GLU A 23 25.97 -11.18 -12.05
N GLN A 24 26.81 -10.75 -13.01
CA GLN A 24 28.23 -11.06 -12.99
C GLN A 24 28.97 -10.04 -12.13
N THR A 25 29.70 -10.52 -11.14
CA THR A 25 30.60 -9.71 -10.31
C THR A 25 32.03 -10.22 -10.44
N ALA A 26 33.02 -9.41 -10.04
CA ALA A 26 34.42 -9.84 -10.00
C ALA A 26 34.66 -11.07 -9.08
N ARG A 27 33.69 -11.40 -8.19
CA ARG A 27 33.72 -12.55 -7.28
C ARG A 27 32.88 -13.73 -7.76
N GLY A 28 32.38 -13.70 -9.00
CA GLY A 28 31.56 -14.74 -9.60
C GLY A 28 30.14 -14.30 -9.94
N GLU A 29 29.32 -15.25 -10.37
CA GLU A 29 27.92 -15.03 -10.75
C GLU A 29 26.98 -15.20 -9.55
N ARG A 30 25.98 -14.34 -9.45
CA ARG A 30 24.87 -14.48 -8.51
C ARG A 30 23.55 -14.41 -9.25
N SER A 31 22.65 -15.33 -8.97
CA SER A 31 21.29 -15.36 -9.49
C SER A 31 20.30 -14.87 -8.44
N PHE A 32 19.36 -14.03 -8.86
CA PHE A 32 18.26 -13.52 -8.05
C PHE A 32 16.98 -13.63 -8.85
N ASP A 33 15.84 -13.89 -8.22
CA ASP A 33 14.57 -13.57 -8.86
C ASP A 33 14.40 -12.03 -8.98
N ILE A 34 13.52 -11.59 -9.87
CA ILE A 34 13.36 -10.15 -10.14
C ILE A 34 12.95 -9.35 -8.90
N TYR A 35 12.15 -9.91 -7.98
CA TYR A 35 11.72 -9.22 -6.77
C TYR A 35 12.86 -9.14 -5.76
N SER A 36 13.61 -10.22 -5.55
CA SER A 36 14.84 -10.19 -4.74
C SER A 36 15.85 -9.18 -5.27
N ARG A 37 15.96 -9.06 -6.60
CA ARG A 37 16.83 -8.05 -7.21
C ARG A 37 16.36 -6.63 -6.92
N LEU A 38 15.05 -6.38 -6.97
CA LEU A 38 14.45 -5.06 -6.68
C LEU A 38 14.47 -4.72 -5.19
N LEU A 39 14.40 -5.72 -4.30
CA LEU A 39 14.55 -5.53 -2.86
C LEU A 39 15.95 -4.99 -2.50
N LYS A 40 17.00 -5.39 -3.23
CA LYS A 40 18.34 -4.78 -3.10
C LYS A 40 18.36 -3.28 -3.43
N GLU A 41 17.46 -2.82 -4.30
CA GLU A 41 17.21 -1.39 -4.59
C GLU A 41 16.15 -0.79 -3.65
N ARG A 42 15.80 -1.48 -2.56
CA ARG A 42 14.85 -1.06 -1.52
C ARG A 42 13.42 -0.88 -2.02
N VAL A 43 13.05 -1.63 -3.07
CA VAL A 43 11.68 -1.65 -3.60
C VAL A 43 10.93 -2.88 -3.10
N ILE A 44 9.80 -2.65 -2.44
CA ILE A 44 8.86 -3.68 -1.97
C ILE A 44 7.59 -3.59 -2.81
N PHE A 45 7.10 -4.74 -3.29
CA PHE A 45 5.83 -4.83 -4.02
C PHE A 45 4.72 -5.35 -3.11
N LEU A 46 3.66 -4.57 -2.98
CA LEU A 46 2.40 -4.94 -2.34
C LEU A 46 1.35 -5.10 -3.44
N VAL A 47 1.22 -6.33 -3.93
CA VAL A 47 0.38 -6.65 -5.10
C VAL A 47 -0.58 -7.77 -4.74
N GLY A 48 -1.87 -7.54 -4.95
CA GLY A 48 -2.91 -8.50 -4.58
C GLY A 48 -3.70 -8.08 -3.33
N PRO A 49 -4.59 -8.96 -2.83
CA PRO A 49 -5.33 -8.70 -1.60
C PRO A 49 -4.38 -8.65 -0.40
N ILE A 50 -4.61 -7.72 0.52
CA ILE A 50 -3.84 -7.65 1.77
C ILE A 50 -4.36 -8.72 2.73
N GLU A 51 -3.50 -9.67 3.05
CA GLU A 51 -3.77 -10.76 3.98
C GLU A 51 -2.56 -11.00 4.88
N ASP A 52 -2.72 -11.83 5.92
CA ASP A 52 -1.75 -11.94 7.01
C ASP A 52 -0.36 -12.42 6.55
N HIS A 53 -0.28 -13.32 5.56
CA HIS A 53 0.98 -13.79 5.00
C HIS A 53 1.71 -12.68 4.25
N MET A 54 1.02 -11.95 3.35
CA MET A 54 1.55 -10.78 2.66
C MET A 54 2.02 -9.73 3.64
N ALA A 55 1.22 -9.40 4.66
CA ALA A 55 1.59 -8.42 5.67
C ALA A 55 2.85 -8.85 6.42
N ASN A 56 2.94 -10.12 6.83
CA ASN A 56 4.14 -10.66 7.46
C ASN A 56 5.39 -10.53 6.58
N LEU A 57 5.29 -10.83 5.27
CA LEU A 57 6.40 -10.67 4.33
C LEU A 57 6.80 -9.20 4.14
N VAL A 58 5.83 -8.28 4.04
CA VAL A 58 6.11 -6.84 3.88
C VAL A 58 6.76 -6.27 5.14
N VAL A 59 6.27 -6.63 6.33
CA VAL A 59 6.86 -6.23 7.62
C VAL A 59 8.29 -6.75 7.74
N ALA A 60 8.54 -8.02 7.41
CA ALA A 60 9.89 -8.58 7.42
C ALA A 60 10.83 -7.83 6.45
N GLN A 61 10.37 -7.49 5.24
CA GLN A 61 11.15 -6.72 4.28
C GLN A 61 11.44 -5.29 4.78
N LEU A 62 10.47 -4.62 5.39
CA LEU A 62 10.66 -3.27 5.96
C LEU A 62 11.74 -3.27 7.05
N LEU A 63 11.65 -4.20 8.01
CA LEU A 63 12.63 -4.36 9.09
C LEU A 63 14.01 -4.76 8.56
N PHE A 64 14.06 -5.65 7.56
CA PHE A 64 15.30 -6.02 6.90
C PHE A 64 15.98 -4.79 6.25
N LEU A 65 15.23 -4.01 5.47
CA LEU A 65 15.76 -2.82 4.80
C LEU A 65 16.21 -1.73 5.77
N GLU A 66 15.50 -1.55 6.89
CA GLU A 66 15.95 -0.70 8.00
C GLU A 66 17.31 -1.17 8.54
N SER A 67 17.46 -2.48 8.79
CA SER A 67 18.71 -3.04 9.34
C SER A 67 19.91 -2.90 8.39
N GLU A 68 19.67 -2.99 7.08
CA GLU A 68 20.71 -2.83 6.05
C GLU A 68 21.20 -1.38 5.93
N ASN A 69 20.26 -0.43 5.94
CA ASN A 69 20.59 0.99 5.92
C ASN A 69 19.40 1.83 6.44
N PRO A 70 19.46 2.35 7.67
CA PRO A 70 18.35 3.10 8.27
C PRO A 70 18.19 4.53 7.72
N ASP A 71 19.18 5.04 6.96
CA ASP A 71 19.19 6.42 6.46
C ASP A 71 18.68 6.54 5.02
N LYS A 72 18.38 5.42 4.36
CA LYS A 72 17.92 5.38 2.96
C LYS A 72 16.44 5.05 2.87
N ASP A 73 15.72 5.83 2.09
CA ASP A 73 14.30 5.62 1.77
C ASP A 73 14.00 4.18 1.33
N ILE A 74 12.78 3.74 1.63
CA ILE A 74 12.19 2.49 1.13
C ILE A 74 11.05 2.86 0.18
N HIS A 75 10.92 2.13 -0.92
CA HIS A 75 9.88 2.38 -1.92
C HIS A 75 8.84 1.25 -1.91
N LEU A 76 7.63 1.55 -1.46
CA LEU A 76 6.50 0.62 -1.43
C LEU A 76 5.59 0.82 -2.64
N TYR A 77 5.60 -0.14 -3.55
CA TYR A 77 4.81 -0.12 -4.79
C TYR A 77 3.50 -0.88 -4.57
N ILE A 78 2.37 -0.19 -4.69
CA ILE A 78 1.04 -0.67 -4.28
C ILE A 78 0.16 -0.91 -5.51
N ASN A 79 -0.32 -2.15 -5.66
CA ASN A 79 -1.40 -2.53 -6.55
C ASN A 79 -2.36 -3.49 -5.83
N SER A 80 -3.29 -2.92 -5.05
CA SER A 80 -4.11 -3.70 -4.14
C SER A 80 -5.56 -3.21 -4.07
N PRO A 81 -6.54 -4.14 -4.04
CA PRO A 81 -7.94 -3.86 -3.76
C PRO A 81 -8.19 -3.65 -2.25
N GLY A 82 -7.13 -3.69 -1.44
CA GLY A 82 -7.20 -3.75 0.02
C GLY A 82 -7.31 -5.18 0.52
N GLY A 83 -7.84 -5.35 1.72
CA GLY A 83 -8.00 -6.66 2.34
C GLY A 83 -8.22 -6.54 3.85
N SER A 84 -7.59 -7.44 4.61
CA SER A 84 -7.67 -7.49 6.07
C SER A 84 -7.17 -6.19 6.70
N VAL A 85 -8.00 -5.61 7.59
CA VAL A 85 -7.67 -4.38 8.30
C VAL A 85 -6.50 -4.58 9.26
N THR A 86 -6.47 -5.69 10.00
CA THR A 86 -5.39 -5.99 10.95
C THR A 86 -4.07 -6.19 10.23
N ALA A 87 -4.07 -6.93 9.12
CA ALA A 87 -2.90 -7.12 8.27
C ALA A 87 -2.37 -5.78 7.72
N GLY A 88 -3.27 -4.93 7.21
CA GLY A 88 -2.88 -3.61 6.72
C GLY A 88 -2.38 -2.68 7.84
N LEU A 89 -2.95 -2.72 9.04
CA LEU A 89 -2.47 -1.95 10.18
C LEU A 89 -1.09 -2.41 10.65
N ALA A 90 -0.77 -3.70 10.58
CA ALA A 90 0.58 -4.20 10.89
C ALA A 90 1.63 -3.60 9.95
N ILE A 91 1.33 -3.52 8.65
CA ILE A 91 2.20 -2.86 7.66
C ILE A 91 2.29 -1.36 7.98
N TYR A 92 1.15 -0.69 8.18
CA TYR A 92 1.09 0.73 8.46
C TYR A 92 1.94 1.10 9.69
N ASP A 93 1.73 0.42 10.82
CA ASP A 93 2.47 0.71 12.05
C ASP A 93 3.96 0.47 11.85
N THR A 94 4.36 -0.56 11.10
CA THR A 94 5.77 -0.81 10.77
C THR A 94 6.35 0.31 9.91
N MET A 95 5.61 0.81 8.90
CA MET A 95 6.04 1.96 8.10
C MET A 95 6.27 3.21 8.95
N ARG A 96 5.50 3.40 10.03
CA ARG A 96 5.64 4.53 10.96
C ARG A 96 6.71 4.30 12.03
N PHE A 97 7.02 3.05 12.33
CA PHE A 97 7.94 2.64 13.38
C PHE A 97 9.41 2.70 12.94
N ILE A 98 9.70 2.27 11.72
CA ILE A 98 11.07 2.22 11.20
C ILE A 98 11.62 3.62 10.96
N ARG A 99 12.95 3.76 11.02
CA ARG A 99 13.64 5.05 10.79
C ARG A 99 13.60 5.55 9.33
N PRO A 100 13.74 4.70 8.29
CA PRO A 100 13.68 5.18 6.91
C PRO A 100 12.33 5.79 6.56
N ASP A 101 12.36 6.84 5.73
CA ASP A 101 11.14 7.28 5.07
C ASP A 101 10.62 6.19 4.12
N VAL A 102 9.32 5.89 4.21
CA VAL A 102 8.63 5.00 3.28
C VAL A 102 7.93 5.83 2.21
N SER A 103 8.48 5.85 1.01
CA SER A 103 7.81 6.40 -0.17
C SER A 103 6.81 5.40 -0.72
N THR A 104 5.60 5.86 -1.04
CA THR A 104 4.52 5.01 -1.55
C THR A 104 4.19 5.38 -2.99
N MET A 105 3.94 4.37 -3.83
CA MET A 105 3.62 4.55 -5.25
C MET A 105 2.45 3.65 -5.65
N CYS A 106 1.32 4.24 -6.03
CA CYS A 106 0.20 3.48 -6.59
C CYS A 106 0.44 3.16 -8.08
N ILE A 107 0.50 1.87 -8.40
CA ILE A 107 0.68 1.33 -9.75
C ILE A 107 -0.54 0.47 -10.16
N GLY A 108 -1.60 1.11 -10.63
CA GLY A 108 -2.86 0.46 -11.01
C GLY A 108 -3.99 0.80 -10.04
N GLN A 109 -4.01 0.21 -8.85
CA GLN A 109 -4.99 0.63 -7.83
C GLN A 109 -4.50 0.58 -6.39
N ALA A 110 -5.06 1.46 -5.58
CA ALA A 110 -4.93 1.45 -4.13
C ALA A 110 -6.33 1.67 -3.53
N ALA A 111 -6.99 0.58 -3.15
CA ALA A 111 -8.35 0.62 -2.60
C ALA A 111 -8.38 0.16 -1.13
N SER A 112 -9.33 0.69 -0.34
CA SER A 112 -9.51 0.30 1.07
C SER A 112 -8.18 0.41 1.85
N MET A 113 -7.71 -0.65 2.49
CA MET A 113 -6.39 -0.68 3.16
C MET A 113 -5.22 -0.34 2.23
N GLY A 114 -5.31 -0.60 0.92
CA GLY A 114 -4.31 -0.14 -0.04
C GLY A 114 -4.23 1.38 -0.15
N ALA A 115 -5.38 2.08 -0.10
CA ALA A 115 -5.45 3.54 -0.09
C ALA A 115 -4.91 4.13 1.22
N LEU A 116 -5.21 3.48 2.35
CA LEU A 116 -4.68 3.90 3.65
C LEU A 116 -3.16 3.75 3.71
N LEU A 117 -2.61 2.63 3.23
CA LEU A 117 -1.16 2.43 3.15
C LEU A 117 -0.51 3.43 2.20
N LEU A 118 -1.13 3.72 1.06
CA LEU A 118 -0.67 4.76 0.14
C LEU A 118 -0.57 6.12 0.85
N ALA A 119 -1.64 6.54 1.53
CA ALA A 119 -1.68 7.80 2.27
C ALA A 119 -0.69 7.83 3.45
N GLY A 120 -0.41 6.67 4.05
CA GLY A 120 0.49 6.52 5.20
C GLY A 120 1.99 6.64 4.91
N GLY A 121 2.37 6.77 3.64
CA GLY A 121 3.74 7.07 3.23
C GLY A 121 4.26 8.40 3.80
N ALA A 122 5.58 8.60 3.73
CA ALA A 122 6.21 9.83 4.17
C ALA A 122 5.67 11.05 3.39
N ALA A 123 5.45 12.16 4.09
CA ALA A 123 4.90 13.37 3.49
C ALA A 123 5.81 13.90 2.36
N GLY A 124 5.21 14.27 1.22
CA GLY A 124 5.95 14.66 0.01
C GLY A 124 6.52 13.49 -0.80
N LYS A 125 6.30 12.23 -0.37
CA LYS A 125 6.81 11.01 -1.01
C LYS A 125 5.72 10.00 -1.36
N ARG A 126 4.47 10.44 -1.50
CA ARG A 126 3.30 9.63 -1.87
C ARG A 126 2.90 9.92 -3.31
N PHE A 127 2.85 8.90 -4.14
CA PHE A 127 2.77 9.06 -5.58
C PHE A 127 1.74 8.14 -6.23
N CYS A 128 1.28 8.49 -7.43
CA CYS A 128 0.60 7.54 -8.30
C CYS A 128 1.01 7.73 -9.77
N LEU A 129 0.78 6.70 -10.57
CA LEU A 129 0.83 6.81 -12.04
C LEU A 129 -0.48 7.39 -12.60
N PRO A 130 -0.50 7.91 -13.85
CA PRO A 130 -1.63 8.70 -14.35
C PRO A 130 -2.95 7.94 -14.50
N HIS A 131 -2.90 6.62 -14.69
CA HIS A 131 -4.08 5.76 -14.82
C HIS A 131 -4.36 4.95 -13.56
N SER A 132 -3.66 5.24 -12.48
CA SER A 132 -3.93 4.63 -11.18
C SER A 132 -5.25 5.17 -10.62
N ARG A 133 -5.95 4.32 -9.87
CA ARG A 133 -7.17 4.71 -9.14
C ARG A 133 -7.04 4.45 -7.65
N MET A 134 -7.57 5.36 -6.86
CA MET A 134 -7.67 5.26 -5.42
C MET A 134 -9.13 5.04 -5.05
N MET A 135 -9.39 4.25 -4.01
CA MET A 135 -10.74 4.10 -3.47
C MET A 135 -10.70 4.05 -1.95
N ILE A 136 -11.52 4.89 -1.31
CA ILE A 136 -11.73 4.85 0.13
C ILE A 136 -13.19 4.46 0.43
N HIS A 137 -13.38 3.71 1.51
CA HIS A 137 -14.67 3.26 2.02
C HIS A 137 -14.51 2.87 3.50
N GLN A 138 -15.61 2.71 4.21
CA GLN A 138 -15.63 2.21 5.58
C GLN A 138 -15.22 0.73 5.64
N PRO A 139 -14.69 0.25 6.78
CA PRO A 139 -14.38 -1.16 6.93
C PRO A 139 -15.65 -2.01 6.80
N LEU A 140 -15.50 -3.18 6.19
CA LEU A 140 -16.57 -4.16 6.06
C LEU A 140 -16.29 -5.31 7.03
N GLY A 141 -17.33 -5.73 7.75
CA GLY A 141 -17.28 -6.88 8.63
C GLY A 141 -18.68 -7.42 8.87
N GLY A 142 -18.75 -8.66 9.34
CA GLY A 142 -20.00 -9.33 9.67
C GLY A 142 -19.75 -10.38 10.73
N PHE A 143 -20.70 -10.53 11.64
CA PHE A 143 -20.63 -11.51 12.72
C PHE A 143 -22.02 -12.10 12.96
N GLN A 144 -22.07 -13.38 13.33
CA GLN A 144 -23.30 -14.09 13.71
C GLN A 144 -23.04 -14.82 15.03
N GLY A 145 -23.97 -14.72 15.98
CA GLY A 145 -23.80 -15.32 17.30
C GLY A 145 -24.87 -14.86 18.28
N GLN A 146 -24.59 -14.96 19.58
CA GLN A 146 -25.49 -14.46 20.62
C GLN A 146 -25.60 -12.93 20.54
N ALA A 147 -26.70 -12.37 21.05
CA ALA A 147 -26.92 -10.91 21.04
C ALA A 147 -25.74 -10.14 21.66
N THR A 148 -25.19 -10.64 22.78
CA THR A 148 -24.01 -10.07 23.45
C THR A 148 -22.78 -10.05 22.55
N ASP A 149 -22.51 -11.15 21.83
CA ASP A 149 -21.36 -11.23 20.94
C ASP A 149 -21.52 -10.28 19.74
N ILE A 150 -22.73 -10.19 19.18
CA ILE A 150 -23.05 -9.24 18.11
C ILE A 150 -22.80 -7.80 18.58
N GLU A 151 -23.22 -7.43 19.79
CA GLU A 151 -22.98 -6.11 20.36
C GLU A 151 -21.49 -5.80 20.51
N ILE A 152 -20.70 -6.76 21.00
CA ILE A 152 -19.24 -6.64 21.15
C ILE A 152 -18.58 -6.38 19.78
N HIS A 153 -18.91 -7.20 18.78
CA HIS A 153 -18.33 -7.06 17.44
C HIS A 153 -18.79 -5.79 16.71
N ALA A 154 -20.03 -5.34 16.93
CA ALA A 154 -20.51 -4.07 16.38
C ALA A 154 -19.72 -2.88 16.95
N ARG A 155 -19.46 -2.87 18.27
CA ARG A 155 -18.62 -1.83 18.91
C ARG A 155 -17.20 -1.83 18.36
N GLU A 156 -16.61 -3.01 18.15
CA GLU A 156 -15.26 -3.13 17.60
C GLU A 156 -15.18 -2.60 16.17
N ILE A 157 -16.14 -2.92 15.29
CA ILE A 157 -16.17 -2.38 13.92
C ILE A 157 -16.27 -0.86 13.92
N LEU A 158 -17.11 -0.28 14.79
CA LEU A 158 -17.24 1.17 14.91
C LEU A 158 -15.95 1.83 15.41
N TYR A 159 -15.27 1.18 16.35
CA TYR A 159 -13.96 1.63 16.85
C TYR A 159 -12.89 1.60 15.76
N ILE A 160 -12.81 0.49 15.00
CA ILE A 160 -11.89 0.37 13.87
C ILE A 160 -12.19 1.46 12.84
N ARG A 161 -13.47 1.68 12.48
CA ARG A 161 -13.86 2.75 11.55
C ARG A 161 -13.36 4.12 11.99
N ASP A 162 -13.58 4.50 13.26
CA ASP A 162 -13.09 5.77 13.80
C ASP A 162 -11.57 5.87 13.71
N ARG A 163 -10.85 4.80 14.06
CA ARG A 163 -9.39 4.74 13.96
C ARG A 163 -8.88 4.94 12.53
N LEU A 164 -9.45 4.22 11.55
CA LEU A 164 -9.04 4.37 10.14
C LEU A 164 -9.33 5.78 9.62
N ASN A 165 -10.47 6.36 10.00
CA ASN A 165 -10.83 7.73 9.62
C ASN A 165 -9.85 8.75 10.21
N ARG A 166 -9.40 8.57 11.45
CA ARG A 166 -8.36 9.43 12.06
C ARG A 166 -7.02 9.32 11.35
N ILE A 167 -6.62 8.11 10.95
CA ILE A 167 -5.38 7.91 10.18
C ILE A 167 -5.47 8.65 8.84
N LEU A 168 -6.57 8.47 8.11
CA LEU A 168 -6.78 9.16 6.84
C LEU A 168 -6.85 10.68 7.03
N SER A 169 -7.57 11.18 8.03
CA SER A 169 -7.64 12.61 8.34
C SER A 169 -6.25 13.19 8.63
N HIS A 170 -5.43 12.49 9.41
CA HIS A 170 -4.06 12.89 9.71
C HIS A 170 -3.20 13.04 8.45
N HIS A 171 -3.21 12.04 7.56
CA HIS A 171 -2.35 12.06 6.37
C HIS A 171 -2.86 12.94 5.24
N THR A 172 -4.18 13.10 5.13
CA THR A 172 -4.80 13.90 4.06
C THR A 172 -4.94 15.38 4.42
N GLY A 173 -4.95 15.70 5.72
CA GLY A 173 -5.29 17.03 6.22
C GLY A 173 -6.78 17.36 6.13
N GLN A 174 -7.63 16.43 5.68
CA GLN A 174 -9.09 16.65 5.64
C GLN A 174 -9.67 16.57 7.06
N PRO A 175 -10.70 17.37 7.37
CA PRO A 175 -11.46 17.24 8.62
C PRO A 175 -12.03 15.83 8.79
N ILE A 176 -12.10 15.35 10.03
CA ILE A 176 -12.56 13.99 10.34
C ILE A 176 -14.01 13.76 9.89
N GLU A 177 -14.85 14.78 9.95
CA GLU A 177 -16.24 14.76 9.50
C GLU A 177 -16.32 14.51 8.00
N LYS A 178 -15.45 15.17 7.22
CA LYS A 178 -15.37 14.98 5.78
C LYS A 178 -14.88 13.58 5.43
N ILE A 179 -13.85 13.08 6.11
CA ILE A 179 -13.42 11.69 5.93
C ILE A 179 -14.56 10.71 6.23
N ALA A 180 -15.32 10.94 7.30
CA ALA A 180 -16.44 10.07 7.66
C ALA A 180 -17.53 10.06 6.60
N GLU A 181 -17.88 11.22 6.04
CA GLU A 181 -18.84 11.33 4.93
C GLU A 181 -18.32 10.63 3.66
N ASP A 182 -17.08 10.95 3.27
CA ASP A 182 -16.46 10.47 2.04
C ASP A 182 -16.09 8.98 2.07
N THR A 183 -16.10 8.34 3.24
CA THR A 183 -15.89 6.89 3.40
C THR A 183 -17.18 6.11 3.62
N GLU A 184 -18.34 6.76 3.82
CA GLU A 184 -19.61 6.07 4.07
C GLU A 184 -20.00 5.11 2.92
N ARG A 185 -19.61 5.45 1.69
CA ARG A 185 -19.74 4.62 0.49
C ARG A 185 -18.42 4.60 -0.27
N ASP A 186 -18.29 3.66 -1.20
CA ASP A 186 -17.13 3.59 -2.09
C ASP A 186 -16.94 4.91 -2.83
N ARG A 187 -15.84 5.61 -2.52
CA ARG A 187 -15.43 6.86 -3.19
C ARG A 187 -14.18 6.60 -4.01
N PHE A 188 -14.36 6.56 -5.33
CA PHE A 188 -13.28 6.41 -6.29
C PHE A 188 -12.68 7.76 -6.69
N MET A 189 -11.36 7.80 -6.82
CA MET A 189 -10.59 8.97 -7.20
C MET A 189 -9.53 8.58 -8.24
N ASP A 190 -9.36 9.42 -9.27
CA ASP A 190 -8.19 9.36 -10.14
C ASP A 190 -6.98 10.04 -9.46
N GLY A 191 -5.85 10.08 -10.16
CA GLY A 191 -4.60 10.65 -9.63
C GLY A 191 -4.73 12.10 -9.18
N GLU A 192 -5.32 12.98 -10.01
CA GLU A 192 -5.45 14.40 -9.67
C GLU A 192 -6.44 14.61 -8.53
N THR A 193 -7.59 13.94 -8.55
CA THR A 193 -8.58 14.04 -7.47
C THR A 193 -7.99 13.55 -6.15
N ALA A 194 -7.21 12.46 -6.16
CA ALA A 194 -6.56 11.93 -4.97
C ALA A 194 -5.45 12.86 -4.44
N ARG A 195 -4.73 13.56 -5.34
CA ARG A 195 -3.75 14.59 -4.97
C ARG A 195 -4.43 15.78 -4.30
N GLU A 196 -5.48 16.31 -4.90
CA GLU A 196 -6.28 17.41 -4.34
C GLU A 196 -6.93 17.01 -3.00
N TYR A 197 -7.32 15.75 -2.86
CA TYR A 197 -7.86 15.21 -1.61
C TYR A 197 -6.78 15.03 -0.53
N GLY A 198 -5.50 14.94 -0.91
CA GLY A 198 -4.37 14.74 0.01
C GLY A 198 -4.00 13.27 0.27
N LEU A 199 -4.55 12.31 -0.50
CA LEU A 199 -4.13 10.90 -0.42
C LEU A 199 -2.72 10.67 -0.96
N ILE A 200 -2.32 11.48 -1.93
CA ILE A 200 -0.98 11.47 -2.53
C ILE A 200 -0.48 12.91 -2.67
N ASP A 201 0.82 13.05 -2.89
CA ASP A 201 1.48 14.33 -3.09
C ASP A 201 1.60 14.68 -4.59
N GLN A 202 1.84 13.69 -5.46
CA GLN A 202 2.07 13.94 -6.88
C GLN A 202 1.69 12.77 -7.80
N VAL A 203 1.18 13.12 -8.99
CA VAL A 203 1.03 12.19 -10.13
C VAL A 203 2.31 12.19 -10.95
N ILE A 204 2.92 11.01 -11.14
CA ILE A 204 4.16 10.84 -11.90
C ILE A 204 3.84 10.37 -13.31
N ILE A 205 4.00 11.25 -14.30
CA ILE A 205 3.68 10.98 -15.71
C ILE A 205 4.83 10.23 -16.39
N GLU A 206 6.04 10.75 -16.25
CA GLU A 206 7.25 10.17 -16.82
C GLU A 206 8.39 10.29 -15.81
N ARG A 207 9.35 9.37 -15.89
CA ARG A 207 10.63 9.58 -15.21
C ARG A 207 11.36 10.69 -15.96
N GLY A 208 11.78 11.74 -15.25
CA GLY A 208 12.62 12.80 -15.82
C GLY A 208 13.86 12.23 -16.53
N PRO A 209 14.56 13.03 -17.36
CA PRO A 209 15.69 12.56 -18.14
C PRO A 209 16.70 11.83 -17.25
N ALA A 210 17.19 10.69 -17.72
CA ALA A 210 18.19 9.92 -16.99
C ALA A 210 19.38 10.84 -16.65
N PRO A 211 19.92 10.78 -15.42
CA PRO A 211 21.09 11.57 -15.07
C PRO A 211 22.19 11.25 -16.08
N ALA A 212 22.78 12.30 -16.66
CA ALA A 212 23.86 12.16 -17.63
C ALA A 212 24.93 11.22 -17.03
N LYS A 213 25.28 10.15 -17.75
CA LYS A 213 26.35 9.25 -17.34
C LYS A 213 27.59 10.11 -17.13
N LYS A 214 28.07 10.19 -15.88
CA LYS A 214 29.39 10.76 -15.60
C LYS A 214 30.40 9.81 -16.28
N SER A 215 31.00 10.28 -17.36
CA SER A 215 32.15 9.67 -18.04
C SER A 215 33.38 9.69 -17.15
#